data_AF-A0A0G0Q800-F1
#
_entry.id   AF-A0A0G0Q800-F1
#
_cell.length_a   1.000
_cell.length_b   1.000
_cell.length_c   1.000
_cell.angle_alpha   90.00
_cell.angle_beta   90.00
_cell.angle_gamma   90.00
#
_symmetry.space_group_name_H-M   'P 1'
#
loop_
_entity.id
_entity.type
_entity.pdbx_description
1 polymer ?
#
loop_
_entity_poly.entity_id
_entity_poly.type
_entity_poly.pdbx_seq_one_letter_code
_entity_poly.pdbx_strand_id
1 'polypeptide(L)' 'MLGERATTEIHRNEDSKGIPKLKSDAHAGGDIAGGARKKLEERLGRSVITKQNFLKNPEKK' A
#
# COMPACT_ATOMS: atom_id res chain seq x y z
N MET A 1 3.36 -7.95 0.54
CA MET A 1 2.06 -7.32 0.16
C MET A 1 2.14 -6.73 -1.26
N LEU A 2 1.01 -6.46 -1.95
CA LEU A 2 1.04 -5.88 -3.32
C LEU A 2 1.78 -4.53 -3.39
N GLY A 3 1.52 -3.62 -2.44
CA GLY A 3 2.18 -2.32 -2.41
C GLY A 3 3.68 -2.40 -2.12
N GLU A 4 4.07 -3.26 -1.19
CA GLU A 4 5.47 -3.52 -0.85
C GLU A 4 6.27 -4.08 -2.03
N ARG A 5 5.70 -5.04 -2.76
CA ARG A 5 6.30 -5.56 -3.99
C ARG A 5 6.37 -4.49 -5.08
N ALA A 6 5.29 -3.74 -5.29
CA ALA A 6 5.26 -2.67 -6.29
C ALA A 6 6.34 -1.62 -6.01
N THR A 7 6.44 -1.12 -4.77
CA THR A 7 7.50 -0.17 -4.36
C THR A 7 8.90 -0.75 -4.57
N THR A 8 9.11 -2.03 -4.24
CA THR A 8 10.42 -2.69 -4.40
C THR A 8 10.81 -2.79 -5.87
N GLU A 9 9.88 -3.18 -6.73
CA GLU A 9 10.14 -3.32 -8.17
C GLU A 9 10.35 -1.95 -8.83
N ILE A 10 9.60 -0.91 -8.43
CA ILE A 10 9.81 0.48 -8.88
C ILE A 10 11.20 0.97 -8.46
N HIS A 11 11.53 0.81 -7.18
CA HIS A 11 12.83 1.21 -6.64
C HIS A 11 13.99 0.53 -7.37
N ARG A 12 13.89 -0.79 -7.62
CA ARG A 12 14.89 -1.56 -8.37
C ARG A 12 15.00 -1.13 -9.83
N ASN A 13 13.88 -0.82 -10.47
CA ASN A 13 13.85 -0.41 -11.87
C ASN A 13 14.36 1.03 -12.08
N GLU A 14 14.06 1.95 -11.17
CA GLU A 14 14.51 3.35 -11.23
C GLU A 14 15.86 3.61 -10.56
N ASP A 15 16.46 2.59 -9.94
CA ASP A 15 17.68 2.69 -9.11
C ASP A 15 17.60 3.88 -8.15
N SER A 16 16.45 4.01 -7.49
CA SER A 16 16.08 5.22 -6.78
C SER A 16 16.97 5.44 -5.56
N LYS A 17 17.71 6.56 -5.53
CA LYS A 17 18.65 6.90 -4.45
C LYS A 17 18.20 8.14 -3.69
N GLY A 18 18.39 8.10 -2.37
CA GLY A 18 18.07 9.19 -1.46
C GLY A 18 16.60 9.27 -1.08
N ILE A 19 16.34 9.93 0.04
CA ILE A 19 15.00 10.11 0.63
C ILE A 19 13.94 10.67 -0.34
N PRO A 20 14.19 11.69 -1.18
CA PRO A 20 13.13 12.25 -2.01
C PRO A 20 12.61 11.26 -3.07
N LYS A 21 13.51 10.48 -3.70
CA LYS A 21 13.13 9.46 -4.68
C LYS A 21 12.44 8.28 -4.03
N LEU A 22 12.99 7.76 -2.92
CA LEU A 22 12.36 6.68 -2.15
C LEU A 22 10.94 7.02 -1.70
N LYS A 23 10.69 8.28 -1.35
CA LYS A 23 9.34 8.76 -1.00
C LYS A 23 8.40 8.71 -2.20
N SER A 24 8.89 9.03 -3.39
CA SER A 24 8.13 8.93 -4.64
C SER A 24 7.82 7.47 -4.98
N ASP A 25 8.80 6.57 -4.91
CA ASP A 25 8.60 5.14 -5.16
C ASP A 25 7.55 4.54 -4.21
N ALA A 26 7.63 4.90 -2.93
CA ALA A 26 6.68 4.45 -1.91
C ALA A 26 5.26 4.96 -2.19
N HIS A 27 5.13 6.19 -2.68
CA HIS A 27 3.84 6.75 -3.08
C HIS A 27 3.28 6.01 -4.29
N ALA A 28 4.10 5.76 -5.31
CA ALA A 28 3.71 5.04 -6.52
C ALA A 28 3.27 3.59 -6.21
N GLY A 29 4.04 2.85 -5.42
CA GLY A 29 3.65 1.50 -5.01
C GLY A 29 2.39 1.46 -4.14
N GLY A 30 2.20 2.48 -3.29
CA GLY A 30 0.96 2.68 -2.53
C GLY A 30 -0.25 2.95 -3.41
N ASP A 31 -0.11 3.79 -4.44
CA ASP A 31 -1.19 4.13 -5.36
C ASP A 31 -1.61 2.93 -6.21
N ILE A 32 -0.64 2.14 -6.70
CA ILE A 32 -0.90 0.88 -7.42
C ILE A 32 -1.69 -0.09 -6.55
N ALA A 33 -1.27 -0.31 -5.29
CA ALA A 33 -1.96 -1.20 -4.37
C ALA A 33 -3.36 -0.69 -4.01
N GLY A 34 -3.50 0.63 -3.82
CA GLY A 34 -4.79 1.28 -3.57
C GLY A 34 -5.74 1.16 -4.75
N GLY A 35 -5.25 1.35 -5.97
CA GLY A 35 -6.01 1.18 -7.21
C GLY A 35 -6.44 -0.28 -7.43
N ALA A 36 -5.54 -1.24 -7.20
CA ALA A 36 -5.86 -2.66 -7.26
C ALA A 36 -6.94 -3.04 -6.23
N ARG A 37 -6.84 -2.51 -5.01
CA ARG A 37 -7.88 -2.66 -3.98
C ARG A 37 -9.23 -2.11 -4.45
N LYS A 38 -9.28 -0.87 -4.93
CA LYS A 38 -10.54 -0.25 -5.40
C LYS A 38 -11.19 -1.09 -6.51
N LYS A 39 -10.43 -1.48 -7.53
CA LYS A 39 -10.92 -2.33 -8.63
C LYS A 39 -11.46 -3.67 -8.13
N LEU A 40 -10.82 -4.24 -7.10
CA LEU A 40 -11.25 -5.48 -6.47
C LEU A 40 -12.56 -5.27 -5.69
N GLU A 41 -12.69 -4.18 -4.93
CA GLU A 41 -13.92 -3.81 -4.22
C GLU A 41 -15.10 -3.58 -5.19
N GLU A 42 -14.86 -2.89 -6.30
CA GLU A 42 -15.85 -2.66 -7.36
C GLU A 42 -16.34 -3.98 -7.97
N ARG A 43 -15.42 -4.92 -8.28
CA ARG A 43 -15.80 -6.24 -8.82
C ARG A 43 -16.52 -7.13 -7.80
N LEU A 44 -16.13 -7.04 -6.53
CA LEU A 44 -16.72 -7.86 -5.48
C LEU A 44 -18.07 -7.30 -4.97
N GLY A 45 -18.38 -6.03 -5.26
CA GLY A 45 -19.57 -5.35 -4.74
C GLY A 45 -19.58 -5.20 -3.21
N ARG A 46 -18.44 -5.42 -2.56
CA ARG A 46 -18.26 -5.32 -1.10
C ARG A 46 -16.87 -4.80 -0.77
N SER A 47 -16.77 -4.08 0.34
CA SER A 47 -15.48 -3.57 0.81
C SER A 47 -14.62 -4.71 1.36
N VAL A 48 -13.37 -4.79 0.90
CA VAL A 48 -12.38 -5.75 1.46
C VAL A 48 -11.71 -5.22 2.73
N ILE A 49 -11.93 -3.94 3.06
CA ILE A 49 -11.49 -3.35 4.32
C ILE A 49 -12.64 -3.34 5.32
N THR A 50 -12.42 -3.95 6.47
CA THR A 50 -13.31 -3.77 7.62
C THR A 50 -12.84 -2.57 8.42
N LYS A 51 -13.74 -1.67 8.83
CA LYS A 51 -13.44 -0.60 9.82
C LYS A 51 -13.09 -1.15 11.21
N GLN A 52 -13.10 -2.47 11.37
CA GLN A 52 -12.78 -3.14 12.61
C GLN A 52 -11.31 -2.93 12.92
N ASN A 53 -11.04 -2.13 13.95
CA ASN A 53 -9.70 -1.92 14.46
C ASN A 53 -9.18 -3.26 15.00
N PHE A 54 -8.06 -3.75 14.46
CA PHE A 54 -7.46 -5.01 14.89
C PHE A 54 -6.92 -4.94 16.33
N LEU A 55 -6.59 -3.74 16.81
CA LEU A 55 -6.19 -3.49 18.20
C LEU A 55 -7.44 -3.33 19.06
N LYS A 56 -8.01 -4.44 19.52
CA LYS A 56 -9.09 -4.43 20.54
C LYS A 56 -8.62 -3.91 21.90
N ASN A 57 -7.31 -3.75 22.11
CA ASN A 57 -6.73 -3.21 23.32
C ASN A 57 -5.54 -2.32 22.93
N PRO A 58 -5.67 -0.98 22.94
CA PRO A 58 -4.49 -0.13 22.83
C PRO A 58 -3.58 -0.51 24.00
N GLU A 59 -2.37 -0.90 23.66
CA GLU A 59 -1.31 -1.30 24.57
C GLU A 59 -1.25 -0.22 25.66
N LYS A 60 -1.71 -0.56 26.88
CA LYS A 60 -1.63 0.36 28.01
C LYS A 60 -0.15 0.58 28.27
N LYS A 61 0.31 1.79 27.99
CA LYS A 61 1.60 2.30 28.41
C LYS A 61 1.65 2.43 29.92
#